data_AF-A0A957IAN4-F1
#
_entry.id   AF-A0A957IAN4-F1
#
_cell.length_a   1.000
_cell.length_b   1.000
_cell.length_c   1.000
_cell.angle_alpha   90.00
_cell.angle_beta   90.00
_cell.angle_gamma   90.00
#
_symmetry.space_group_name_H-M   'P 1'
#
loop_
_entity.id
_entity.type
_entity.pdbx_description
1 polymer ?
#
loop_
_entity_poly.entity_id
_entity_poly.type
_entity_poly.pdbx_seq_one_letter_code
_entity_poly.pdbx_strand_id
1 'polypeptide(L)'
;MTDVLVELTPTQQAAIVAEQTSFLLGPAGTGKTFALQQRLLRLLQDGEPAYTLLVIVAEPDQAAAYLDAVHQSGLGPYADLKITTYTQMAMEMVKLFWPLVARPAGFERPYHPPTFLSYDLAQLLMWHIITPMLN
;
A
#
# COMPACT_ATOMS: atom_id res chain seq x y z
N MET A 1 -11.63 -27.38 12.09
CA MET A 1 -11.31 -27.10 10.68
C MET A 1 -9.90 -27.55 10.46
N THR A 2 -9.67 -28.33 9.41
CA THR A 2 -8.42 -29.08 9.18
C THR A 2 -7.24 -28.10 9.12
N ASP A 3 -6.44 -28.12 10.18
CA ASP A 3 -5.16 -27.41 10.27
C ASP A 3 -4.22 -28.15 9.31
N VAL A 4 -4.26 -27.76 8.03
CA VAL A 4 -3.23 -28.19 7.08
C VAL A 4 -1.98 -27.50 7.58
N LEU A 5 -1.12 -28.27 8.26
CA LEU A 5 0.21 -27.81 8.67
C LEU A 5 0.96 -27.39 7.41
N VAL A 6 0.92 -26.09 7.10
CA VAL A 6 1.68 -25.51 6.01
C VAL A 6 3.13 -25.51 6.47
N GLU A 7 3.94 -26.40 5.90
CA GLU A 7 5.36 -26.47 6.22
C GLU A 7 6.07 -25.26 5.62
N LEU A 8 6.53 -24.37 6.49
CA LEU A 8 7.25 -23.16 6.12
C LEU A 8 8.69 -23.50 5.74
N THR A 9 9.15 -23.00 4.60
CA THR A 9 10.58 -23.10 4.26
C THR A 9 11.42 -22.26 5.23
N PRO A 10 12.71 -22.59 5.45
CA PRO A 10 13.59 -21.80 6.32
C PRO A 10 13.64 -20.31 5.94
N THR A 11 13.60 -20.02 4.64
CA THR A 11 13.58 -18.64 4.12
C THR A 11 12.29 -17.90 4.45
N GLN A 12 11.14 -18.57 4.34
CA GLN A 12 9.85 -17.99 4.73
C GLN A 12 9.79 -17.76 6.24
N GLN A 13 10.26 -18.73 7.04
CA GLN A 13 10.33 -18.59 8.50
C GLN A 13 11.19 -17.39 8.90
N ALA A 14 12.36 -17.23 8.28
CA ALA A 14 13.25 -16.08 8.52
C ALA A 14 12.57 -14.75 8.15
N ALA A 15 11.83 -14.69 7.04
CA ALA A 15 11.08 -13.49 6.65
C ALA A 15 9.94 -13.16 7.62
N ILE A 16 9.26 -14.18 8.16
CA ILE A 16 8.18 -14.03 9.13
C ILE A 16 8.71 -13.45 10.45
N VAL A 17 9.80 -14.01 10.99
CA VAL A 17 10.32 -13.63 12.32
C VAL A 17 11.22 -12.41 12.33
N ALA A 18 11.71 -11.94 11.18
CA ALA A 18 12.64 -10.82 11.13
C ALA A 18 12.08 -9.57 11.86
N GLU A 19 12.88 -8.95 12.72
CA GLU A 19 12.45 -7.81 13.56
C GLU A 19 12.74 -6.45 12.91
N GLN A 20 13.75 -6.40 12.03
CA GLN A 20 14.17 -5.18 11.35
C GLN A 20 13.82 -5.23 9.85
N THR A 21 14.52 -4.44 9.05
CA THR A 21 14.45 -4.45 7.59
C THR A 21 14.86 -5.81 7.05
N SER A 22 14.02 -6.38 6.19
CA SER A 22 14.27 -7.64 5.51
C SER A 22 13.84 -7.55 4.04
N PHE A 23 14.54 -8.28 3.18
CA PHE A 23 14.25 -8.36 1.75
C PHE A 23 14.05 -9.82 1.36
N LEU A 24 12.83 -10.16 0.91
CA LEU A 24 12.47 -11.51 0.50
C LEU A 24 12.43 -11.60 -1.03
N LEU A 25 13.41 -12.31 -1.60
CA LEU A 25 13.53 -12.54 -3.04
C LEU A 25 13.21 -14.00 -3.39
N GLY A 26 12.50 -14.22 -4.48
CA GLY A 26 12.28 -15.55 -5.02
C GLY A 26 11.38 -15.54 -6.26
N PRO A 27 11.41 -16.61 -7.07
CA PRO A 27 10.55 -16.78 -8.24
C PRO A 27 9.05 -16.61 -7.95
N ALA A 28 8.24 -16.40 -8.98
CA ALA A 28 6.78 -16.46 -8.84
C ALA A 28 6.36 -17.82 -8.28
N GLY A 29 5.31 -17.84 -7.44
CA GLY A 29 4.79 -19.08 -6.85
C GLY A 29 5.53 -19.62 -5.62
N THR A 30 6.62 -19.00 -5.15
CA THR A 30 7.36 -19.48 -3.95
C THR A 30 6.77 -19.05 -2.60
N GLY A 31 5.53 -18.55 -2.58
CA GLY A 31 4.86 -18.17 -1.33
C GLY A 31 5.37 -16.89 -0.66
N LYS A 32 5.93 -15.94 -1.42
CA LYS A 32 6.38 -14.63 -0.87
C LYS A 32 5.25 -13.86 -0.20
N THR A 33 4.11 -13.75 -0.87
CA THR A 33 2.91 -13.09 -0.34
C THR A 33 2.43 -13.80 0.92
N PHE A 34 2.46 -15.14 0.93
CA PHE A 34 2.09 -15.92 2.10
C PHE A 34 3.02 -15.63 3.29
N ALA A 35 4.34 -15.58 3.09
CA ALA A 35 5.27 -15.22 4.16
C ALA A 35 5.04 -13.80 4.70
N LEU A 36 4.71 -12.84 3.84
CA LEU A 36 4.37 -11.47 4.26
C LEU A 36 3.05 -11.41 5.03
N GLN A 37 2.03 -12.18 4.62
CA GLN A 37 0.78 -12.31 5.37
C GLN A 37 1.03 -12.92 6.75
N GLN A 38 1.81 -14.01 6.84
CA GLN A 38 2.16 -14.63 8.11
C GLN A 38 2.98 -13.70 9.02
N ARG A 39 3.88 -12.88 8.44
CA ARG A 39 4.58 -11.81 9.18
C ARG A 39 3.60 -10.80 9.76
N LEU A 40 2.65 -10.33 8.96
CA LEU A 40 1.62 -9.39 9.40
C LEU A 40 0.79 -9.99 10.55
N LEU A 41 0.32 -11.23 10.40
CA LEU A 41 -0.45 -11.93 11.43
C LEU A 41 0.34 -12.11 12.72
N ARG A 42 1.63 -12.46 12.63
CA ARG A 42 2.51 -12.53 13.80
C ARG A 42 2.61 -11.19 14.50
N LEU A 43 2.87 -10.09 13.79
CA LEU A 43 2.98 -8.76 14.41
C LEU A 43 1.68 -8.38 15.15
N LEU A 44 0.53 -8.65 14.52
CA LEU A 44 -0.78 -8.43 15.15
C LEU A 44 -1.00 -9.34 16.38
N GLN A 45 -0.57 -10.60 16.33
CA GLN A 45 -0.62 -11.56 17.44
C GLN A 45 0.27 -11.14 18.61
N ASP A 46 1.45 -10.61 18.31
CA ASP A 46 2.41 -10.10 19.28
C ASP A 46 1.93 -8.79 19.96
N GLY A 47 0.78 -8.25 19.50
CA GLY A 47 0.11 -7.10 20.10
C GLY A 47 0.38 -5.76 19.42
N GLU A 48 1.03 -5.75 18.25
CA GLU A 48 1.21 -4.52 17.48
C GLU A 48 -0.16 -3.95 17.06
N PRO A 49 -0.47 -2.68 17.41
CA PRO A 49 -1.73 -2.08 17.00
C PRO A 49 -1.82 -1.94 15.48
N ALA A 50 -2.93 -2.34 14.86
CA ALA A 50 -3.05 -2.32 13.40
C ALA A 50 -2.78 -0.95 12.74
N TYR A 51 -3.08 0.15 13.44
CA TYR A 51 -2.82 1.51 12.94
C TYR A 51 -1.33 1.88 12.88
N THR A 52 -0.43 1.12 13.52
CA THR A 52 1.03 1.29 13.41
C THR A 52 1.60 0.52 12.21
N LEU A 53 0.80 -0.36 11.61
CA LEU A 53 1.20 -1.22 10.50
C LEU A 53 0.71 -0.64 9.17
N LEU A 54 1.61 -0.59 8.20
CA LEU A 54 1.33 -0.18 6.83
C LEU A 54 1.69 -1.30 5.86
N VAL A 55 0.72 -1.73 5.07
CA VAL A 55 0.93 -2.69 3.99
C VAL A 55 0.81 -1.95 2.66
N ILE A 56 1.90 -1.92 1.89
CA ILE A 56 1.91 -1.35 0.54
C ILE A 56 1.85 -2.50 -0.47
N VAL A 57 0.80 -2.51 -1.28
CA VAL A 57 0.60 -3.46 -2.37
C VAL A 57 0.91 -2.80 -3.72
N ALA A 58 1.24 -3.62 -4.73
CA ALA A 58 1.50 -3.11 -6.07
C ALA A 58 0.21 -2.68 -6.77
N GLU A 59 -0.82 -3.50 -6.64
CA GLU A 59 -2.13 -3.31 -7.26
C GLU A 59 -3.25 -3.31 -6.20
N PRO A 60 -4.30 -2.47 -6.34
CA PRO A 60 -5.39 -2.41 -5.37
C PRO A 60 -6.05 -3.76 -5.06
N ASP A 61 -6.21 -4.61 -6.08
CA ASP A 61 -6.85 -5.91 -5.96
C ASP A 61 -6.09 -6.89 -5.03
N GLN A 62 -4.79 -6.65 -4.79
CA GLN A 62 -3.99 -7.46 -3.86
C GLN A 62 -4.36 -7.22 -2.40
N ALA A 63 -5.04 -6.12 -2.07
CA ALA A 63 -5.42 -5.79 -0.70
C ALA A 63 -6.40 -6.82 -0.10
N ALA A 64 -7.31 -7.34 -0.92
CA ALA A 64 -8.31 -8.33 -0.51
C ALA A 64 -7.66 -9.56 0.12
N ALA A 65 -6.58 -10.08 -0.49
CA ALA A 65 -5.88 -11.26 0.02
C ALA A 65 -5.27 -11.04 1.42
N TYR A 66 -4.83 -9.82 1.75
CA TYR A 66 -4.34 -9.50 3.09
C TYR A 66 -5.47 -9.36 4.10
N LEU A 67 -6.58 -8.70 3.72
CA LEU A 67 -7.76 -8.60 4.57
C LEU A 67 -8.34 -9.97 4.89
N ASP A 68 -8.44 -10.85 3.89
CA ASP A 68 -8.92 -12.22 4.06
C ASP A 68 -8.04 -13.01 5.02
N ALA A 69 -6.72 -12.89 4.91
CA ALA A 69 -5.79 -13.55 5.84
C ALA A 69 -5.99 -13.07 7.29
N VAL A 70 -6.18 -11.76 7.49
CA VAL A 70 -6.48 -11.18 8.80
C VAL A 70 -7.83 -11.67 9.33
N HIS A 71 -8.88 -11.62 8.52
CA HIS A 71 -10.21 -12.10 8.93
C HIS A 71 -10.22 -13.59 9.29
N GLN A 72 -9.50 -14.42 8.53
CA GLN A 72 -9.41 -15.86 8.77
C GLN A 72 -8.60 -16.22 10.02
N SER A 73 -7.69 -15.35 10.45
CA SER A 73 -6.84 -15.60 11.62
C SER A 73 -7.58 -15.58 12.96
N GLY A 74 -8.84 -15.10 13.00
CA GLY A 74 -9.63 -14.99 14.22
C GLY A 74 -9.15 -13.89 15.18
N LEU A 75 -8.06 -13.21 14.81
CA LEU A 75 -7.65 -11.94 15.36
C LEU A 75 -8.79 -10.94 15.05
N GLY A 76 -9.30 -10.21 16.05
CA GLY A 76 -10.56 -9.44 15.99
C GLY A 76 -10.68 -8.36 14.89
N PRO A 77 -11.68 -7.47 14.95
CA PRO A 77 -11.87 -6.46 13.89
C PRO A 77 -10.71 -5.44 13.87
N TYR A 78 -9.73 -5.63 12.98
CA TYR A 78 -8.67 -4.66 12.69
C TYR A 78 -9.13 -3.63 11.67
N ALA A 79 -10.21 -2.91 12.00
CA ALA A 79 -10.80 -1.88 11.16
C ALA A 79 -9.80 -0.79 10.71
N ASP A 80 -8.68 -0.67 11.43
CA ASP A 80 -7.68 0.37 11.22
C ASP A 80 -6.40 -0.10 10.48
N LEU A 81 -6.32 -1.35 10.01
CA LEU A 81 -5.15 -1.80 9.24
C LEU A 81 -5.08 -1.05 7.90
N LYS A 82 -4.03 -0.25 7.71
CA LYS A 82 -3.84 0.50 6.46
C LYS A 82 -3.18 -0.38 5.39
N ILE A 83 -3.97 -0.76 4.39
CA ILE A 83 -3.50 -1.41 3.16
C ILE A 83 -3.73 -0.45 2.00
N THR A 84 -2.69 -0.16 1.22
CA THR A 84 -2.76 0.86 0.17
C THR A 84 -1.76 0.60 -0.95
N THR A 85 -1.87 1.33 -2.06
CA THR A 85 -0.81 1.37 -3.07
C THR A 85 0.10 2.56 -2.81
N TYR A 86 1.32 2.52 -3.35
CA TYR A 86 2.25 3.66 -3.26
C TYR A 86 1.62 4.95 -3.80
N THR A 87 0.95 4.87 -4.95
CA THR A 87 0.27 6.01 -5.58
C THR A 87 -0.83 6.57 -4.70
N GLN A 88 -1.69 5.72 -4.14
CA GLN A 88 -2.78 6.17 -3.28
C GLN A 88 -2.24 6.81 -1.99
N MET A 89 -1.21 6.22 -1.37
CA MET A 89 -0.53 6.80 -0.21
C MET A 89 0.03 8.19 -0.53
N ALA A 90 0.72 8.34 -1.67
CA ALA A 90 1.25 9.64 -2.09
C ALA A 90 0.14 10.67 -2.30
N MET A 91 -0.95 10.29 -2.95
CA MET A 91 -2.12 11.17 -3.15
C MET A 91 -2.76 11.60 -1.82
N GLU A 92 -2.87 10.70 -0.85
CA GLU A 92 -3.38 11.00 0.49
C GLU A 92 -2.48 12.00 1.22
N MET A 93 -1.15 11.81 1.16
CA MET A 93 -0.19 12.74 1.76
C MET A 93 -0.26 14.12 1.10
N VAL A 94 -0.33 14.18 -0.23
CA VAL A 94 -0.48 15.45 -0.96
C VAL A 94 -1.79 16.14 -0.57
N LYS A 95 -2.91 15.41 -0.46
CA LYS A 95 -4.19 15.99 -0.02
C LYS A 95 -4.10 16.53 1.41
N LEU A 96 -3.52 15.76 2.32
CA LEU A 96 -3.40 16.10 3.74
C LEU A 96 -2.60 17.40 3.94
N PHE A 97 -1.48 17.53 3.23
CA PHE A 97 -0.59 18.68 3.35
C PHE A 97 -0.82 19.74 2.27
N TRP A 98 -1.89 19.63 1.47
CA TRP A 98 -2.12 20.49 0.31
C TRP A 98 -2.04 21.98 0.62
N PRO A 99 -2.68 22.51 1.68
CA PRO A 99 -2.64 23.94 1.97
C PRO A 99 -1.22 24.49 2.24
N LEU A 100 -0.28 23.62 2.64
CA LEU A 100 1.12 23.99 2.89
C LEU A 100 1.94 24.05 1.59
N VAL A 101 1.63 23.20 0.61
CA VAL A 101 2.39 23.09 -0.64
C VAL A 101 1.81 23.95 -1.77
N ALA A 102 0.50 24.18 -1.78
CA ALA A 102 -0.19 24.84 -2.89
C ALA A 102 0.26 26.28 -3.11
N ARG A 103 0.43 27.06 -2.04
CA ARG A 103 0.91 28.46 -2.13
C ARG A 103 2.32 28.58 -2.70
N PRO A 104 3.35 27.92 -2.12
CA PRO A 104 4.70 28.02 -2.68
C PRO A 104 4.81 27.41 -4.08
N ALA A 105 3.92 26.50 -4.48
CA ALA A 105 3.84 25.95 -5.82
C ALA A 105 3.13 26.87 -6.85
N GLY A 106 2.67 28.05 -6.45
CA GLY A 106 2.07 29.03 -7.36
C GLY A 106 0.59 28.81 -7.69
N PHE A 107 -0.12 27.95 -6.94
CA PHE A 107 -1.56 27.77 -7.14
C PHE A 107 -2.34 28.99 -6.61
N GLU A 108 -3.15 29.59 -7.48
CA GLU A 108 -3.99 30.77 -7.17
C GLU A 108 -4.96 30.49 -6.00
N ARG A 109 -5.44 29.25 -5.89
CA ARG A 109 -6.47 28.82 -4.94
C ARG A 109 -5.97 27.71 -4.01
N PRO A 110 -5.12 28.03 -3.02
CA PRO A 110 -4.41 27.03 -2.22
C PRO A 110 -5.31 26.21 -1.27
N TYR A 111 -6.53 26.66 -1.02
CA TYR A 111 -7.51 25.96 -0.18
C TYR A 111 -8.45 25.06 -0.98
N HIS A 112 -8.41 25.11 -2.31
CA HIS A 112 -9.12 24.14 -3.14
C HIS A 112 -8.31 22.85 -3.21
N PRO A 113 -8.92 21.67 -3.04
CA PRO A 113 -8.20 20.39 -3.15
C PRO A 113 -7.48 20.24 -4.49
N PRO A 114 -6.34 19.52 -4.52
CA PRO A 114 -5.61 19.26 -5.75
C PRO A 114 -6.43 18.35 -6.67
N THR A 115 -6.38 18.65 -7.97
CA THR A 115 -6.86 17.73 -9.01
C THR A 115 -5.72 16.80 -9.38
N PHE A 116 -5.93 15.49 -9.19
CA PHE A 116 -4.98 14.48 -9.65
C PHE A 116 -5.33 14.06 -11.07
N LEU A 117 -4.31 13.94 -11.90
CA LEU A 117 -4.45 13.49 -13.28
C LEU A 117 -3.87 12.09 -13.40
N SER A 118 -4.60 11.20 -14.07
CA SER A 118 -3.99 9.98 -14.60
C SER A 118 -2.95 10.35 -15.65
N TYR A 119 -2.07 9.39 -15.98
CA TYR A 119 -1.11 9.58 -17.05
C TYR A 119 -1.77 10.02 -18.36
N ASP A 120 -2.87 9.36 -18.76
CA ASP A 120 -3.60 9.68 -19.98
C ASP A 120 -4.24 11.08 -19.93
N LEU A 121 -4.85 11.45 -18.79
CA LEU A 121 -5.43 12.79 -18.62
C LEU A 121 -4.35 13.88 -18.64
N ALA A 122 -3.19 13.61 -18.05
CA ALA A 122 -2.06 14.53 -18.11
C ALA A 122 -1.58 14.71 -19.57
N GLN A 123 -1.46 13.62 -20.34
CA GLN A 123 -1.08 13.69 -21.74
C GLN A 123 -2.11 14.44 -22.60
N LEU A 124 -3.40 14.16 -22.43
CA LEU A 124 -4.47 14.87 -23.14
C LEU A 124 -4.46 16.37 -22.82
N LEU A 125 -4.30 16.72 -21.54
CA LEU A 125 -4.23 18.11 -21.10
C LEU A 125 -2.99 18.82 -21.69
N MET A 126 -1.82 18.18 -21.63
CA MET A 126 -0.59 18.72 -22.21
C MET A 126 -0.74 18.93 -23.72
N TRP A 127 -1.30 17.95 -24.44
CA TRP A 127 -1.56 18.08 -25.88
C TRP A 127 -2.49 19.26 -26.17
N HIS A 128 -3.59 19.41 -25.42
CA HIS A 128 -4.54 20.50 -25.59
C HIS A 128 -3.92 21.88 -25.36
N ILE A 129 -3.04 22.00 -24.36
CA ILE A 129 -2.35 23.26 -24.03
C ILE A 129 -1.27 23.61 -25.07
N ILE A 130 -0.49 22.62 -25.50
CA ILE A 130 0.70 22.85 -26.36
C ILE A 130 0.31 23.03 -27.83
N THR A 131 -0.69 22.30 -28.34
CA THR A 131 -1.11 22.35 -29.75
C THR A 131 -1.34 23.78 -30.29
N PRO A 132 -2.08 24.68 -29.63
CA PRO A 132 -2.27 26.04 -30.12
C PRO A 132 -1.00 26.90 -30.09
N MET A 133 0.07 26.48 -29.40
CA MET A 133 1.35 27.21 -29.33
C MET A 133 2.32 26.83 -30.46
N LEU A 134 2.04 25.72 -31.16
CA LEU A 134 2.86 25.21 -32.25
C LEU A 134 2.41 25.70 -33.63
N ASN A 135 1.28 26.40 -33.70
CA ASN A 135 0.68 26.93 -34.93
C ASN A 135 0.83 28.45 -35.02
#